data_AF-A0A0S8GRP1-F1
#
_entry.id   AF-A0A0S8GRP1-F1
#
_cell.length_a   1.000
_cell.length_b   1.000
_cell.length_c   1.000
_cell.angle_alpha   90.00
_cell.angle_beta   90.00
_cell.angle_gamma   90.00
#
_symmetry.space_group_name_H-M   'P 1'
#
loop_
_entity.id
_entity.type
_entity.pdbx_description
1 polymer ?
#
loop_
_entity_poly.entity_id
_entity_poly.type
_entity_poly.pdbx_seq_one_letter_code
_entity_poly.pdbx_strand_id
1 'polypeptide(L)'
;MGNRKIRYCKDCGRKFTPKKKTLLPFIVKPFNTIKQAMSMMVAVEKLLLKVKRFFHSILLLGYSCPKCNGLLNNMIKEGICQCDSCKYEFDPTVEFQRCSKCGGRIKLRVRRYQCQKCGADVTSRFLFEGLVFDTDYFWLKVAESRQR
;
A
#
# COMPACT_ATOMS: atom_id res chain seq x y z
N MET A 1 35.60 14.75 55.91
CA MET A 1 34.75 15.96 55.99
C MET A 1 35.12 16.90 54.85
N GLY A 2 34.39 16.86 53.73
CA GLY A 2 34.71 17.65 52.53
C GLY A 2 33.85 18.91 52.43
N ASN A 3 34.47 20.09 52.59
CA ASN A 3 33.85 21.41 52.54
C ASN A 3 33.24 21.73 51.16
N ARG A 4 31.90 21.84 51.06
CA ARG A 4 31.24 22.37 49.85
C ARG A 4 31.35 23.89 49.83
N LYS A 5 32.13 24.44 48.89
CA LYS A 5 32.17 25.89 48.61
C LYS A 5 30.79 26.39 48.18
N ILE A 6 30.17 27.23 49.01
CA ILE A 6 28.94 27.97 48.69
C ILE A 6 29.32 29.05 47.66
N ARG A 7 28.65 29.07 46.51
CA ARG A 7 28.84 30.11 45.48
C ARG A 7 27.77 31.19 45.64
N TYR A 8 28.18 32.45 45.59
CA TYR A 8 27.33 33.64 45.66
C TYR A 8 27.30 34.33 44.29
N CYS A 9 26.16 34.90 43.92
CA CYS A 9 26.06 35.76 42.73
C CYS A 9 26.80 37.07 42.99
N LYS A 10 27.74 37.44 42.12
CA LYS A 10 28.62 38.62 42.31
C LYS A 10 27.87 39.96 42.21
N ASP A 11 26.69 39.98 41.58
CA ASP A 11 25.98 41.23 41.28
C ASP A 11 24.89 41.58 42.32
N CYS A 12 24.41 40.61 43.10
CA CYS A 12 23.31 40.83 44.05
C CYS A 12 23.48 40.16 45.42
N GLY A 13 24.62 39.51 45.68
CA GLY A 13 24.97 38.94 46.99
C GLY A 13 24.11 37.75 47.44
N ARG A 14 23.15 37.27 46.65
CA ARG A 14 22.28 36.15 47.03
C ARG A 14 23.01 34.79 46.92
N LYS A 15 22.77 33.93 47.90
CA LYS A 15 23.24 32.54 47.94
C LYS A 15 22.60 31.75 46.79
N PHE A 16 23.41 31.11 45.96
CA PHE A 16 22.92 30.23 44.90
C PHE A 16 22.83 28.80 45.46
N THR A 17 21.61 28.28 45.63
CA THR A 17 21.42 26.83 45.85
C THR A 17 21.27 26.16 44.49
N PRO A 18 22.18 25.25 44.09
CA PRO A 18 22.03 24.54 42.82
C PRO A 18 20.82 23.60 42.97
N LYS A 19 19.73 23.92 42.27
CA LYS A 19 18.59 23.00 42.13
C LYS A 19 19.12 21.72 41.48
N LYS A 20 19.16 20.62 42.24
CA LYS A 20 19.38 19.28 41.68
C LYS A 20 18.29 19.07 40.63
N LYS A 21 18.67 19.06 39.34
CA LYS A 21 17.80 18.55 38.29
C LYS A 21 17.63 17.06 38.56
N THR A 22 16.51 16.69 39.17
CA THR A 22 16.07 15.31 39.28
C THR A 22 15.78 14.86 37.85
N LEU A 23 16.73 14.15 37.24
CA LEU A 23 16.49 13.33 36.06
C LEU A 23 15.55 12.22 36.52
N LEU A 24 14.24 12.41 36.32
CA LEU A 24 13.32 11.29 36.31
C LEU A 24 13.79 10.34 35.20
N PRO A 25 13.98 9.05 35.47
CA PRO A 25 14.24 8.11 34.40
C PRO A 25 13.00 8.09 33.52
N PHE A 26 13.10 8.65 32.31
CA PHE A 26 12.23 8.27 31.21
C PHE A 26 12.50 6.78 30.99
N ILE A 27 11.70 5.93 31.62
CA ILE A 27 11.62 4.52 31.26
C ILE A 27 10.99 4.50 29.88
N VAL A 28 11.82 4.60 28.85
CA VAL A 28 11.42 4.26 27.49
C VAL A 28 11.17 2.76 27.51
N LYS A 29 9.88 2.35 27.61
CA LYS A 29 9.51 0.96 27.36
C LYS A 29 10.17 0.55 26.04
N PRO A 30 10.85 -0.60 25.94
CA PRO A 30 11.41 -1.04 24.68
C PRO A 30 10.29 -1.14 23.66
N PHE A 31 10.25 -0.17 22.75
CA PHE A 31 9.34 -0.15 21.64
C PHE A 31 9.72 -1.36 20.81
N ASN A 32 8.90 -2.42 20.82
CA ASN A 32 9.15 -3.59 20.00
C ASN A 32 8.75 -3.23 18.56
N THR A 33 9.58 -2.40 17.94
CA THR A 33 9.42 -1.82 16.60
C THR A 33 9.11 -2.90 15.57
N ILE A 34 9.68 -4.10 15.73
CA ILE A 34 9.42 -5.29 14.91
C ILE A 34 7.95 -5.72 15.01
N LYS A 35 7.42 -5.89 16.23
CA LYS A 35 6.02 -6.31 16.44
C LYS A 35 5.04 -5.31 15.85
N GLN A 36 5.32 -4.02 15.98
CA GLN A 36 4.45 -2.97 15.44
C GLN A 36 4.53 -2.87 13.91
N ALA A 37 5.72 -3.01 13.33
CA ALA A 37 5.90 -3.08 11.88
C ALA A 37 5.14 -4.28 11.28
N MET A 38 5.25 -5.47 11.89
CA MET A 38 4.49 -6.66 11.46
C MET A 38 2.98 -6.44 11.56
N SER A 39 2.50 -5.85 12.66
CA SER A 39 1.08 -5.52 12.81
C SER A 39 0.60 -4.54 11.75
N MET A 40 1.44 -3.57 11.36
CA MET A 40 1.12 -2.59 10.32
C MET A 40 1.04 -3.28 8.95
N MET A 41 1.98 -4.18 8.62
CA MET A 41 1.94 -4.93 7.36
C MET A 41 0.64 -5.71 7.20
N VAL A 42 0.22 -6.44 8.25
CA VAL A 42 -1.04 -7.19 8.25
C VAL A 42 -2.25 -6.26 8.06
N ALA A 43 -2.24 -5.08 8.69
CA ALA A 43 -3.32 -4.10 8.53
C ALA A 43 -3.39 -3.55 7.10
N VAL A 44 -2.23 -3.23 6.50
CA VAL A 44 -2.11 -2.75 5.12
C VAL A 44 -2.56 -3.82 4.12
N GLU A 45 -2.14 -5.08 4.30
CA GLU A 45 -2.59 -6.19 3.46
C GLU A 45 -4.10 -6.36 3.49
N LYS A 46 -4.71 -6.33 4.69
CA LYS A 46 -6.17 -6.39 4.83
C LYS A 46 -6.88 -5.22 4.14
N LEU A 47 -6.30 -4.02 4.20
CA LEU A 47 -6.84 -2.85 3.52
C LEU A 47 -6.74 -3.02 2.00
N LEU A 48 -5.57 -3.43 1.48
CA LEU A 48 -5.37 -3.67 0.05
C LEU A 48 -6.35 -4.71 -0.51
N LEU A 49 -6.63 -5.78 0.24
CA LEU A 49 -7.64 -6.76 -0.15
C LEU A 49 -9.05 -6.16 -0.24
N LYS A 50 -9.42 -5.26 0.69
CA LYS A 50 -10.72 -4.55 0.63
C LYS A 50 -10.79 -3.62 -0.57
N VAL A 51 -9.74 -2.84 -0.81
CA VAL A 51 -9.64 -1.93 -1.97
C VAL A 51 -9.70 -2.70 -3.28
N LYS A 52 -8.96 -3.81 -3.40
CA LYS A 52 -8.98 -4.68 -4.58
C LYS A 52 -10.38 -5.23 -4.88
N ARG A 53 -11.10 -5.71 -3.85
CA ARG A 53 -12.48 -6.19 -4.00
C ARG A 53 -13.42 -5.08 -4.46
N PHE A 54 -13.32 -3.90 -3.84
CA PHE A 54 -14.14 -2.74 -4.21
C PHE A 54 -13.87 -2.26 -5.64
N PHE A 55 -12.59 -2.18 -6.02
CA PHE A 55 -12.18 -1.87 -7.39
C PHE A 55 -12.84 -2.83 -8.38
N HIS A 56 -12.72 -4.14 -8.16
CA HIS A 56 -13.33 -5.13 -9.05
C HIS A 56 -14.86 -5.06 -9.06
N SER A 57 -15.52 -4.84 -7.93
CA SER A 57 -16.98 -4.76 -7.89
C SER A 57 -17.46 -3.58 -8.74
N ILE A 58 -16.86 -2.40 -8.60
CA ILE A 58 -17.22 -1.23 -9.41
C ILE A 58 -16.91 -1.47 -10.88
N LEU A 59 -15.74 -2.03 -11.18
CA LEU A 59 -15.31 -2.22 -12.55
C LEU A 59 -16.18 -3.23 -13.32
N LEU A 60 -16.70 -4.26 -12.64
CA LEU A 60 -17.55 -5.28 -13.24
C LEU A 60 -19.03 -4.88 -13.37
N LEU A 61 -19.51 -3.86 -12.63
CA LEU A 61 -20.91 -3.38 -12.73
C LEU A 61 -21.33 -2.99 -14.16
N GLY A 62 -20.39 -2.56 -15.00
CA GLY A 62 -20.65 -2.18 -16.38
C GLY A 62 -20.69 -3.36 -17.37
N TYR A 63 -20.54 -4.60 -16.91
CA TYR A 63 -20.40 -5.78 -17.76
C TYR A 63 -21.34 -6.90 -17.36
N SER A 64 -21.83 -7.64 -18.37
CA SER A 64 -22.69 -8.81 -18.20
C SER A 64 -21.98 -10.08 -18.66
N CYS A 65 -22.35 -11.21 -18.09
CA CYS A 65 -21.82 -12.50 -18.50
C CYS A 65 -22.11 -12.77 -19.99
N PRO A 66 -21.10 -13.11 -20.81
CA PRO A 66 -21.31 -13.35 -22.24
C PRO A 66 -22.14 -14.61 -22.54
N LYS A 67 -22.32 -15.52 -21.56
CA LYS A 67 -23.09 -16.75 -21.74
C LYS A 67 -24.55 -16.66 -21.33
N CYS A 68 -24.85 -15.96 -20.24
CA CYS A 68 -26.20 -15.94 -19.66
C CYS A 68 -26.74 -14.53 -19.41
N ASN A 69 -25.98 -13.49 -19.77
CA ASN A 69 -26.28 -12.09 -19.50
C ASN A 69 -26.48 -11.74 -18.01
N GLY A 70 -26.10 -12.66 -17.10
CA GLY A 70 -26.15 -12.44 -15.66
C GLY A 70 -25.09 -11.45 -15.17
N LEU A 71 -25.28 -10.94 -13.96
CA LEU A 71 -24.38 -9.98 -13.33
C LEU A 71 -23.01 -10.60 -13.03
N LEU A 72 -21.98 -9.75 -13.03
CA LEU A 72 -20.61 -10.07 -12.65
C LEU A 72 -20.27 -9.28 -11.39
N ASN A 73 -20.18 -9.93 -10.24
CA ASN A 73 -19.96 -9.24 -8.97
C ASN A 73 -18.55 -9.43 -8.41
N ASN A 74 -17.79 -10.41 -8.90
CA ASN A 74 -16.50 -10.73 -8.30
C ASN A 74 -15.47 -11.33 -9.27
N MET A 75 -14.21 -11.04 -8.97
CA MET A 75 -13.06 -11.77 -9.50
C MET A 75 -12.75 -12.94 -8.57
N ILE A 76 -12.61 -14.14 -9.11
CA ILE A 76 -12.25 -15.33 -8.31
C ILE A 76 -10.74 -15.46 -8.14
N LYS A 77 -9.96 -14.94 -9.10
CA LYS A 77 -8.51 -14.82 -9.05
C LYS A 77 -8.09 -13.66 -9.94
N GLU A 78 -6.81 -13.30 -9.88
CA GLU A 78 -6.28 -12.23 -10.72
C GLU A 78 -6.49 -12.54 -12.21
N GLY A 79 -7.08 -11.58 -12.92
CA GLY A 79 -7.40 -11.71 -14.34
C GLY A 79 -8.55 -12.66 -14.68
N ILE A 80 -9.26 -13.27 -13.71
CA ILE A 80 -10.38 -14.17 -13.99
C ILE A 80 -11.59 -13.83 -13.11
N CYS A 81 -12.72 -13.59 -13.79
CA CYS A 81 -14.03 -13.43 -13.16
C CYS A 81 -14.87 -14.69 -13.36
N GLN A 82 -15.87 -14.86 -12.50
CA GLN A 82 -16.85 -15.94 -12.61
C GLN A 82 -18.25 -15.32 -12.56
N CYS A 83 -19.13 -15.77 -13.43
CA CYS A 83 -20.53 -15.38 -13.35
C CYS A 83 -21.24 -16.07 -12.18
N ASP A 84 -22.00 -15.30 -11.39
CA ASP A 84 -22.71 -15.86 -10.24
C ASP A 84 -23.83 -16.83 -10.65
N SER A 85 -24.50 -16.55 -11.78
CA SER A 85 -25.66 -17.31 -12.26
C SER A 85 -25.26 -18.63 -12.93
N CYS A 86 -24.33 -18.61 -13.88
CA CYS A 86 -23.99 -19.80 -14.68
C CYS A 86 -22.60 -20.39 -14.39
N LYS A 87 -21.86 -19.80 -13.44
CA LYS A 87 -20.51 -20.23 -13.04
C LYS A 87 -19.46 -20.21 -14.15
N TYR A 88 -19.75 -19.54 -15.27
CA TYR A 88 -18.78 -19.42 -16.36
C TYR A 88 -17.60 -18.55 -15.95
N GLU A 89 -16.40 -19.11 -16.07
CA GLU A 89 -15.13 -18.44 -15.79
C GLU A 89 -14.47 -17.95 -17.07
N PHE A 90 -14.00 -16.71 -17.05
CA PHE A 90 -13.32 -16.11 -18.19
C PHE A 90 -12.45 -14.91 -17.77
N ASP A 91 -11.51 -14.54 -18.65
CA ASP A 91 -10.69 -13.34 -18.50
C ASP A 91 -11.42 -12.13 -19.10
N PRO A 92 -11.84 -11.15 -18.28
CA PRO A 92 -12.61 -10.02 -18.79
C PRO A 92 -11.77 -9.07 -19.64
N THR A 93 -10.44 -9.09 -19.52
CA THR A 93 -9.54 -8.36 -20.43
C THR A 93 -9.64 -8.91 -21.84
N VAL A 94 -9.61 -10.23 -21.98
CA VAL A 94 -9.70 -10.91 -23.28
C VAL A 94 -11.10 -10.74 -23.88
N GLU A 95 -12.13 -10.86 -23.03
CA GLU A 95 -13.52 -10.82 -23.47
C GLU A 95 -13.97 -9.41 -23.89
N PHE A 96 -13.76 -8.43 -23.01
CA PHE A 96 -14.37 -7.11 -23.14
C PHE A 96 -13.42 -6.03 -23.64
N GLN A 97 -12.13 -6.10 -23.29
CA GLN A 97 -11.20 -5.04 -23.69
C GLN A 97 -10.91 -5.10 -25.19
N ARG A 98 -10.73 -3.92 -25.78
CA ARG A 98 -10.30 -3.73 -27.16
C ARG A 98 -9.01 -2.93 -27.20
N CYS A 99 -8.17 -3.19 -28.20
CA CYS A 99 -6.92 -2.46 -28.38
C CYS A 99 -7.21 -0.98 -28.65
N SER A 100 -6.58 -0.08 -27.89
CA SER A 100 -6.74 1.37 -28.07
C SER A 100 -6.22 1.88 -29.41
N LYS A 101 -5.26 1.19 -30.04
CA LYS A 101 -4.66 1.60 -31.31
C LYS A 101 -5.49 1.20 -32.53
N CYS A 102 -6.11 0.02 -32.53
CA CYS A 102 -6.72 -0.55 -33.73
C CYS A 102 -8.08 -1.23 -33.51
N GLY A 103 -8.63 -1.18 -32.30
CA GLY A 103 -9.90 -1.82 -31.93
C GLY A 103 -9.87 -3.35 -31.88
N GLY A 104 -8.73 -3.98 -32.20
CA GLY A 104 -8.61 -5.44 -32.28
C GLY A 104 -8.83 -6.16 -30.95
N ARG A 105 -9.20 -7.44 -31.03
CA ARG A 105 -9.36 -8.32 -29.86
C ARG A 105 -8.04 -8.53 -29.14
N ILE A 106 -8.12 -8.72 -27.83
CA ILE A 106 -6.96 -8.98 -26.96
C ILE A 106 -6.80 -10.48 -26.78
N LYS A 107 -5.55 -10.95 -26.66
CA LYS A 107 -5.23 -12.31 -26.22
C LYS A 107 -4.22 -12.25 -25.07
N LEU A 108 -4.33 -13.18 -24.14
CA LEU A 108 -3.30 -13.42 -23.15
C LEU A 108 -2.21 -14.32 -23.76
N ARG A 109 -0.98 -13.82 -23.80
CA ARG A 109 0.26 -14.59 -24.01
C ARG A 109 0.92 -14.83 -22.65
N VAL A 110 2.12 -15.42 -22.64
CA VAL A 110 2.90 -15.65 -21.42
C VAL A 110 3.08 -14.33 -20.66
N ARG A 111 2.27 -14.14 -19.61
CA ARG A 111 2.23 -12.96 -18.72
C ARG A 111 2.03 -11.60 -19.41
N ARG A 112 1.52 -11.56 -20.63
CA ARG A 112 1.33 -10.31 -21.39
C ARG A 112 0.04 -10.33 -22.20
N TYR A 113 -0.74 -9.27 -22.14
CA TYR A 113 -1.87 -9.09 -23.03
C TYR A 113 -1.40 -8.41 -24.32
N GLN A 114 -1.83 -8.95 -25.45
CA GLN A 114 -1.45 -8.47 -26.77
C GLN A 114 -2.66 -8.34 -27.69
N CYS A 115 -2.64 -7.32 -28.54
CA CYS A 115 -3.62 -7.22 -29.61
C CYS A 115 -3.37 -8.32 -30.65
N GLN A 116 -4.43 -9.02 -31.04
CA GLN A 116 -4.35 -10.03 -32.10
C GLN A 116 -4.09 -9.43 -33.49
N LYS A 117 -4.49 -8.16 -33.72
CA LYS A 117 -4.42 -7.50 -35.03
C LYS A 117 -3.09 -6.78 -35.26
N CYS A 118 -2.66 -5.93 -34.31
CA CYS A 118 -1.43 -5.13 -34.47
C CYS A 118 -0.25 -5.62 -33.63
N GLY A 119 -0.43 -6.65 -32.80
CA GLY A 119 0.65 -7.19 -31.96
C GLY A 119 1.07 -6.32 -30.78
N ALA A 120 0.52 -5.11 -30.62
CA ALA A 120 0.88 -4.22 -29.52
C ALA A 120 0.55 -4.84 -28.15
N ASP A 121 1.46 -4.66 -27.19
CA ASP A 121 1.21 -4.96 -25.78
C ASP A 121 0.10 -4.04 -25.24
N VAL A 122 -0.74 -4.57 -24.36
CA VAL A 122 -1.92 -3.90 -23.81
C VAL A 122 -1.93 -4.03 -22.29
N THR A 123 -2.08 -2.93 -21.58
CA THR A 123 -2.33 -2.96 -20.13
C THR A 123 -3.80 -3.30 -19.89
N SER A 124 -4.06 -4.27 -19.01
CA SER A 124 -5.44 -4.64 -18.66
C SER A 124 -6.05 -3.59 -17.75
N ARG A 125 -7.27 -3.15 -18.09
CA ARG A 125 -8.09 -2.30 -17.21
C ARG A 125 -8.72 -3.08 -16.06
N PHE A 126 -8.73 -4.41 -16.16
CA PHE A 126 -9.37 -5.31 -15.21
C PHE A 126 -8.42 -5.81 -14.12
N LEU A 127 -7.11 -5.55 -14.26
CA LEU A 127 -6.13 -5.86 -13.25
C LEU A 127 -5.98 -4.71 -12.24
N PHE A 128 -6.01 -5.06 -10.96
CA PHE A 128 -5.77 -4.11 -9.88
C PHE A 128 -4.27 -3.85 -9.71
N GLU A 129 -3.81 -2.66 -10.10
CA GLU A 129 -2.44 -2.20 -9.86
C GLU A 129 -2.34 -1.61 -8.45
N GLY A 130 -2.04 -2.46 -7.46
CA GLY A 130 -1.99 -2.07 -6.05
C GLY A 130 -0.65 -1.47 -5.57
N LEU A 131 0.38 -1.48 -6.42
CA LEU A 131 1.69 -0.94 -6.10
C LEU A 131 1.82 0.48 -6.66
N VAL A 132 1.38 1.47 -5.89
CA VAL A 132 1.80 2.86 -6.13
C VAL A 132 3.20 2.99 -5.55
N PHE A 133 4.21 2.65 -6.35
CA PHE A 133 5.60 2.95 -5.99
C PHE A 133 5.81 4.45 -6.13
N ASP A 134 5.89 5.14 -5.00
CA ASP A 134 6.29 6.54 -4.94
C ASP A 134 7.81 6.62 -4.79
N THR A 135 8.46 7.00 -5.90
CA THR A 135 9.91 7.13 -5.99
C THR A 135 10.47 8.13 -5.00
N ASP A 136 9.79 9.27 -4.82
CA ASP A 136 10.26 10.37 -3.97
C ASP A 136 10.12 9.98 -2.49
N TYR A 137 9.00 9.35 -2.13
CA TYR A 137 8.81 8.76 -0.81
C TYR A 137 9.87 7.70 -0.49
N PHE A 138 10.19 6.83 -1.45
CA PHE A 138 11.22 5.81 -1.28
C PHE A 138 12.60 6.43 -1.01
N TRP A 139 13.03 7.40 -1.82
CA TRP A 139 14.32 8.06 -1.63
C TRP A 139 14.41 8.85 -0.33
N LEU A 140 13.32 9.52 0.07
CA LEU A 140 13.24 10.20 1.36
C LEU A 140 13.51 9.24 2.52
N LYS A 141 12.89 8.04 2.51
CA LYS A 141 13.08 7.05 3.56
C LYS A 141 14.47 6.40 3.54
N VAL A 142 15.09 6.23 2.38
CA VAL A 142 16.49 5.78 2.27
C VAL A 142 17.45 6.83 2.85
N ALA A 143 17.22 8.13 2.60
CA ALA A 143 18.04 9.20 3.15
C ALA A 143 17.92 9.31 4.69
N GLU A 144 16.69 9.26 5.22
CA GLU A 144 16.42 9.28 6.67
C GLU A 144 17.12 8.11 7.41
N SER A 145 17.18 6.92 6.79
CA SER A 145 17.83 5.73 7.37
C SER A 145 19.35 5.90 7.51
N ARG A 146 20.00 6.55 6.54
CA ARG A 146 21.46 6.76 6.54
C ARG A 146 21.94 7.81 7.55
N GLN A 147 21.03 8.61 8.09
CA GLN A 147 21.32 9.64 9.10
C GLN A 147 21.13 9.14 10.54
N ARG A 148 20.70 7.89 10.74
CA ARG A 148 20.58 7.21 12.04
C ARG A 148 21.68 6.18 12.21
#